data_AF-A0A8T3CPD7-F1
#
_entry.id   AF-A0A8T3CPD7-F1
#
_cell.length_a   1.000
_cell.length_b   1.000
_cell.length_c   1.000
_cell.angle_alpha   90.00
_cell.angle_beta   90.00
_cell.angle_gamma   90.00
#
_symmetry.space_group_name_H-M   'P 1'
#
loop_
_entity.id
_entity.type
_entity.pdbx_description
1 polymer ?
#
loop_
_entity_poly.entity_id
_entity_poly.type
_entity_poly.pdbx_seq_one_letter_code
_entity_poly.pdbx_strand_id
1 'polypeptide(L)'
;MCKTSVKYINAQLFSIDRLCLHFDHMNKDLLPLFATMAASNSPDLWPVMRTFFMRAKFPERAGSSKDSSNDRFIGLLHWLAQFSGVQEALKGVLKVLGGAHGRGNVHSLLSSGMEQYSVSTSNLAPFFTEGAPLSNLPDPIRALPAWILSALAKGQLGIFALRVLLCKRVILHTQVEDFRLPSCNTTSQPIRQVLYGLLLHMKDRYRTTDSTDAEENLCSAYCVQEFGRQHLEVCPSSVPAILKESALHLPLETLNKVHVQIRLQVLLDTLGVEKSILPLVPSHLQLPVCVTCYWLTHAKPKPDLQHLQSLLLGIVIGEFSRQEHKGKFHRGQRVVWKRVRQLRVKRQSGGPDRDVAHTFCQWQSCLRMSLLLNQLLCFPLSEPECAWLYRGTLVHQVVKEMREGKTLNHLIEGLHPLQQLFEILLGAVKSSVGTGDFFKKRKKKGKKGKRCSQDQKQDQLQSHTERGHKPRETPKQTEHLSNRSAALECEDDEDDEEREDEEDEDFDDDDDYGEELQWLEEVHLVRVRFTTTHRITCGRPLIRVRKPHRGLW
;
A
#
# COMPACT_ATOMS: atom_id res chain seq x y z
N MET A 1 31.94 11.51 22.29
CA MET A 1 30.94 11.48 21.20
C MET A 1 29.89 12.57 21.43
N CYS A 2 29.78 13.56 20.54
CA CYS A 2 28.75 14.60 20.62
C CYS A 2 27.35 14.00 20.39
N LYS A 3 26.51 14.00 21.43
CA LYS A 3 25.08 13.68 21.30
C LYS A 3 24.38 14.82 20.55
N THR A 4 24.30 14.73 19.23
CA THR A 4 23.47 15.64 18.44
C THR A 4 21.99 15.33 18.68
N SER A 5 21.20 16.34 19.03
CA SER A 5 19.74 16.27 19.30
C SER A 5 18.88 15.97 18.06
N VAL A 6 19.49 15.67 16.91
CA VAL A 6 18.80 15.49 15.63
C VAL A 6 18.57 14.01 15.39
N LYS A 7 17.30 13.59 15.28
CA LYS A 7 16.94 12.22 14.88
C LYS A 7 17.38 11.97 13.44
N TYR A 8 18.22 10.95 13.22
CA TYR A 8 18.65 10.49 11.89
C TYR A 8 18.11 9.08 11.61
N ILE A 9 18.14 8.69 10.34
CA ILE A 9 17.98 7.29 9.92
C ILE A 9 19.38 6.67 9.99
N ASN A 10 19.55 5.58 10.72
CA ASN A 10 20.76 4.77 10.58
C ASN A 10 20.75 4.18 9.17
N ALA A 11 21.67 4.63 8.33
CA ALA A 11 21.92 4.03 7.04
C ALA A 11 23.09 3.07 7.20
N GLN A 12 22.90 1.82 6.78
CA GLN A 12 24.01 0.88 6.62
C GLN A 12 24.55 1.02 5.20
N LEU A 13 25.88 1.00 5.07
CA LEU A 13 26.56 1.01 3.79
C LEU A 13 27.08 -0.40 3.52
N PHE A 14 26.54 -1.04 2.48
CA PHE A 14 26.99 -2.34 2.01
C PHE A 14 28.02 -2.16 0.91
N SER A 15 29.08 -2.98 0.94
CA SER A 15 30.18 -2.94 -0.02
C SER A 15 30.27 -4.28 -0.75
N ILE A 16 30.36 -4.21 -2.08
CA ILE A 16 30.62 -5.38 -2.93
C ILE A 16 31.92 -6.06 -2.52
N ASP A 17 32.96 -5.30 -2.17
CA ASP A 17 34.24 -5.84 -1.75
C ASP A 17 34.11 -6.68 -0.48
N ARG A 18 33.38 -6.15 0.52
CA ARG A 18 33.13 -6.88 1.77
C ARG A 18 32.27 -8.12 1.56
N LEU A 19 31.28 -8.05 0.66
CA LEU A 19 30.46 -9.19 0.29
C LEU A 19 31.33 -10.29 -0.33
N CYS A 20 32.14 -9.96 -1.34
CA CYS A 20 33.04 -10.92 -1.99
C CYS A 20 34.09 -11.49 -1.02
N LEU A 21 34.63 -10.66 -0.11
CA LEU A 21 35.54 -11.13 0.94
C LEU A 21 34.87 -12.15 1.87
N HIS A 22 33.60 -11.98 2.19
CA HIS A 22 32.85 -12.91 3.04
C HIS A 22 32.65 -14.28 2.38
N PHE A 23 32.55 -14.32 1.05
CA PHE A 23 32.38 -15.54 0.25
C PHE A 23 33.68 -15.93 -0.45
N ASP A 24 34.73 -16.21 0.33
CA ASP A 24 36.00 -16.78 -0.15
C ASP A 24 36.68 -15.98 -1.29
N HIS A 25 36.66 -14.65 -1.18
CA HIS A 25 37.21 -13.74 -2.21
C HIS A 25 36.57 -13.91 -3.60
N MET A 26 35.28 -14.29 -3.66
CA MET A 26 34.54 -14.51 -4.91
C MET A 26 34.76 -13.38 -5.92
N ASN A 27 34.97 -13.76 -7.19
CA ASN A 27 35.09 -12.80 -8.27
C ASN A 27 33.80 -11.95 -8.39
N LYS A 28 33.95 -10.62 -8.30
CA LYS A 28 32.85 -9.64 -8.38
C LYS A 28 32.07 -9.72 -9.69
N ASP A 29 32.72 -10.13 -10.77
CA ASP A 29 32.09 -10.28 -12.09
C ASP A 29 31.05 -11.41 -12.12
N LEU A 30 31.04 -12.28 -11.11
CA LEU A 30 30.03 -13.33 -10.95
C LEU A 30 28.73 -12.83 -10.29
N LEU A 31 28.70 -11.63 -9.72
CA LEU A 31 27.52 -11.09 -9.05
C LEU A 31 26.31 -10.88 -9.98
N PRO A 32 26.48 -10.39 -11.23
CA PRO A 32 25.39 -10.40 -12.21
C PRO A 32 24.84 -11.81 -12.45
N LEU A 33 25.71 -12.83 -12.59
CA LEU A 33 25.28 -14.21 -12.79
C LEU A 33 24.49 -14.73 -11.58
N PHE A 34 25.00 -14.47 -10.37
CA PHE A 34 24.30 -14.76 -9.12
C PHE A 34 22.91 -14.13 -9.12
N ALA A 35 22.82 -12.83 -9.40
CA ALA A 35 21.55 -12.10 -9.39
C ALA A 35 20.57 -12.62 -10.47
N THR A 36 21.06 -12.95 -11.67
CA THR A 36 20.24 -13.56 -12.74
C THR A 36 19.70 -14.94 -12.34
N MET A 37 20.50 -15.78 -11.69
CA MET A 37 20.10 -17.11 -11.23
C MET A 37 19.17 -17.05 -10.02
N ALA A 38 19.37 -16.08 -9.12
CA ALA A 38 18.60 -15.92 -7.90
C ALA A 38 17.26 -15.20 -8.10
N ALA A 39 17.25 -14.16 -8.94
CA ALA A 39 16.10 -13.27 -9.16
C ALA A 39 15.32 -13.64 -10.42
N SER A 40 15.24 -14.92 -10.77
CA SER A 40 14.65 -15.42 -12.02
C SER A 40 13.17 -15.03 -12.17
N ASN A 41 12.94 -13.79 -12.55
CA ASN A 41 11.66 -13.16 -12.84
C ASN A 41 11.28 -13.35 -14.31
N SER A 42 12.15 -13.99 -15.10
CA SER A 42 11.85 -14.40 -16.47
C SER A 42 11.09 -15.73 -16.45
N PRO A 43 9.87 -15.80 -17.03
CA PRO A 43 9.08 -17.04 -17.12
C PRO A 43 9.85 -18.20 -17.75
N ASP A 44 10.78 -17.89 -18.65
CA ASP A 44 11.56 -18.88 -19.40
C ASP A 44 12.76 -19.40 -18.59
N LEU A 45 13.33 -18.56 -17.72
CA LEU A 45 14.54 -18.89 -16.96
C LEU A 45 14.21 -19.60 -15.63
N TRP A 46 13.07 -19.30 -14.99
CA TRP A 46 12.72 -19.88 -13.70
C TRP A 46 12.60 -21.41 -13.71
N PRO A 47 11.93 -22.06 -14.68
CA PRO A 47 11.86 -23.51 -14.74
C PRO A 47 13.26 -24.16 -14.81
N VAL A 48 14.17 -23.54 -15.57
CA VAL A 48 15.56 -23.99 -15.74
C VAL A 48 16.33 -23.83 -14.43
N MET A 49 16.23 -22.67 -13.77
CA MET A 49 16.91 -22.44 -12.49
C MET A 49 16.38 -23.34 -11.38
N ARG A 50 15.07 -23.61 -11.35
CA ARG A 50 14.50 -24.61 -10.43
C ARG A 50 15.16 -25.97 -10.62
N THR A 51 15.34 -26.43 -11.86
CA THR A 51 16.06 -27.68 -12.14
C THR A 51 17.53 -27.61 -11.71
N PHE A 52 18.20 -26.46 -11.88
CA PHE A 52 19.56 -26.26 -11.38
C PHE A 52 19.61 -26.43 -9.86
N PHE A 53 18.78 -25.74 -9.09
CA PHE A 53 18.78 -25.81 -7.62
C PHE A 53 18.46 -27.21 -7.09
N MET A 54 17.66 -28.00 -7.81
CA MET A 54 17.37 -29.41 -7.44
C MET A 54 18.55 -30.35 -7.67
N ARG A 55 19.50 -29.99 -8.55
CA ARG A 55 20.63 -30.84 -8.96
C ARG A 55 21.97 -30.37 -8.43
N ALA A 56 22.09 -29.07 -8.15
CA ALA A 56 23.29 -28.48 -7.60
C ALA A 56 23.54 -29.03 -6.19
N LYS A 57 24.79 -29.42 -5.93
CA LYS A 57 25.24 -29.79 -4.58
C LYS A 57 25.84 -28.56 -3.95
N PHE A 58 25.14 -27.97 -3.00
CA PHE A 58 25.66 -26.88 -2.18
C PHE A 58 26.42 -27.45 -0.97
N PRO A 59 27.48 -26.80 -0.49
CA PRO A 59 28.15 -27.21 0.74
C PRO A 59 27.14 -27.18 1.90
N GLU A 60 26.94 -28.31 2.59
CA GLU A 60 26.13 -28.34 3.81
C GLU A 60 26.85 -27.56 4.91
N ARG A 61 26.16 -26.61 5.55
CA ARG A 61 26.63 -26.08 6.84
C ARG A 61 26.27 -27.07 7.93
N ALA A 62 27.23 -27.39 8.78
CA ALA A 62 26.95 -28.08 10.03
C ALA A 62 26.02 -27.20 10.88
N GLY A 63 24.77 -27.65 11.08
CA GLY A 63 23.85 -27.08 12.07
C GLY A 63 22.64 -26.26 11.57
N SER A 64 22.38 -26.13 10.27
CA SER A 64 21.18 -25.40 9.79
C SER A 64 19.98 -26.33 9.56
N SER A 65 18.86 -26.03 10.21
CA SER A 65 17.56 -26.69 9.98
C SER A 65 17.15 -26.60 8.51
N LYS A 66 16.59 -27.69 7.98
CA LYS A 66 16.03 -27.78 6.64
C LYS A 66 15.03 -26.65 6.38
N ASP A 67 15.14 -26.04 5.20
CA ASP A 67 14.24 -25.05 4.60
C ASP A 67 14.27 -23.61 5.13
N SER A 68 15.34 -22.89 4.82
CA SER A 68 15.22 -21.46 4.54
C SER A 68 15.61 -21.13 3.09
N SER A 69 14.79 -20.33 2.41
CA SER A 69 15.11 -19.75 1.09
C SER A 69 16.45 -18.99 1.08
N ASN A 70 17.00 -18.64 2.24
CA ASN A 70 18.28 -17.95 2.35
C ASN A 70 19.46 -18.92 2.21
N ASP A 71 19.34 -20.17 2.67
CA ASP A 71 20.42 -21.16 2.61
C ASP A 71 20.77 -21.55 1.17
N ARG A 72 19.77 -21.61 0.27
CA ARG A 72 20.01 -21.84 -1.17
C ARG A 72 20.82 -20.73 -1.84
N PHE A 73 20.62 -19.47 -1.44
CA PHE A 73 21.32 -18.33 -2.05
C PHE A 73 22.72 -18.19 -1.47
N ILE A 74 22.89 -18.45 -0.17
CA ILE A 74 24.19 -18.56 0.49
C ILE A 74 25.00 -19.71 -0.14
N GLY A 75 24.37 -20.88 -0.33
CA GLY A 75 24.97 -22.02 -1.00
C GLY A 75 25.38 -21.71 -2.44
N LEU A 76 24.53 -20.98 -3.19
CA LEU A 76 24.87 -20.53 -4.54
C LEU A 76 26.06 -19.58 -4.56
N LEU A 77 26.19 -18.67 -3.59
CA LEU A 77 27.33 -17.77 -3.49
C LEU A 77 28.63 -18.54 -3.24
N HIS A 78 28.65 -19.50 -2.30
CA HIS A 78 29.81 -20.36 -2.10
C HIS A 78 30.11 -21.25 -3.32
N TRP A 79 29.08 -21.74 -4.01
CA TRP A 79 29.27 -22.51 -5.25
C TRP A 79 29.89 -21.64 -6.36
N LEU A 80 29.43 -20.41 -6.53
CA LEU A 80 29.99 -19.46 -7.50
C LEU A 80 31.41 -19.04 -7.14
N ALA A 81 31.74 -18.92 -5.84
CA ALA A 81 33.08 -18.57 -5.38
C ALA A 81 34.18 -19.55 -5.83
N GLN A 82 33.82 -20.77 -6.23
CA GLN A 82 34.76 -21.77 -6.75
C GLN A 82 35.26 -21.46 -8.16
N PHE A 83 34.60 -20.54 -8.88
CA PHE A 83 34.94 -20.22 -10.26
C PHE A 83 35.76 -18.94 -10.36
N SER A 84 36.75 -18.95 -11.26
CA SER A 84 37.62 -17.80 -11.48
C SER A 84 36.95 -16.70 -12.31
N GLY A 85 35.93 -17.03 -13.10
CA GLY A 85 35.24 -16.07 -13.96
C GLY A 85 33.92 -16.56 -14.56
N VAL A 86 33.19 -15.64 -15.16
CA VAL A 86 31.80 -15.83 -15.64
C VAL A 86 31.67 -16.99 -16.63
N GLN A 87 32.59 -17.11 -17.59
CA GLN A 87 32.53 -18.16 -18.61
C GLN A 87 32.74 -19.56 -18.04
N GLU A 88 33.54 -19.68 -16.98
CA GLU A 88 33.77 -20.94 -16.26
C GLU A 88 32.53 -21.32 -15.45
N ALA A 89 31.97 -20.36 -14.72
CA ALA A 89 30.74 -20.54 -13.95
C ALA A 89 29.55 -20.94 -14.85
N LEU A 90 29.37 -20.30 -16.01
CA LEU A 90 28.34 -20.65 -16.98
C LEU A 90 28.47 -22.08 -17.48
N LYS A 91 29.70 -22.55 -17.78
CA LYS A 91 29.95 -23.96 -18.12
C LYS A 91 29.59 -24.88 -16.96
N GLY A 92 29.90 -24.48 -15.73
CA GLY A 92 29.49 -25.16 -14.51
C GLY A 92 27.98 -25.33 -14.40
N VAL A 93 27.22 -24.25 -14.64
CA VAL A 93 25.75 -24.28 -14.62
C VAL A 93 25.20 -25.25 -15.66
N LEU A 94 25.70 -25.17 -16.90
CA LEU A 94 25.28 -26.06 -17.99
C LEU A 94 25.64 -27.54 -17.71
N LYS A 95 26.74 -27.79 -17.00
CA LYS A 95 27.14 -29.15 -16.58
C LYS A 95 26.16 -29.73 -15.56
N VAL A 96 25.74 -28.94 -14.57
CA VAL A 96 24.75 -29.36 -13.55
C VAL A 96 23.37 -29.63 -14.18
N LEU A 97 22.98 -28.80 -15.15
CA LEU A 97 21.69 -28.94 -15.83
C LEU A 97 21.59 -30.16 -16.74
N GLY A 98 22.71 -30.71 -17.25
CA GLY A 98 22.71 -31.91 -18.10
C GLY A 98 21.97 -31.76 -19.44
N GLY A 99 22.30 -32.59 -20.43
CA GLY A 99 21.65 -32.59 -21.76
C GLY A 99 22.26 -31.59 -22.77
N ALA A 100 22.36 -32.01 -24.04
CA ALA A 100 22.90 -31.20 -25.14
C ALA A 100 21.85 -30.31 -25.82
N HIS A 101 20.58 -30.69 -25.77
CA HIS A 101 19.47 -29.96 -26.37
C HIS A 101 19.04 -28.83 -25.44
N GLY A 102 19.18 -27.57 -25.88
CA GLY A 102 18.81 -26.38 -25.10
C GLY A 102 19.96 -25.62 -24.43
N ARG A 103 21.21 -26.11 -24.48
CA ARG A 103 22.38 -25.41 -23.88
C ARG A 103 22.61 -24.00 -24.43
N GLY A 104 22.45 -23.83 -25.74
CA GLY A 104 22.58 -22.53 -26.39
C GLY A 104 21.54 -21.52 -25.90
N ASN A 105 20.31 -21.98 -25.69
CA ASN A 105 19.21 -21.15 -25.18
C ASN A 105 19.42 -20.77 -23.71
N VAL A 106 19.85 -21.70 -22.85
CA VAL A 106 20.12 -21.38 -21.44
C VAL A 106 21.30 -20.40 -21.31
N HIS A 107 22.35 -20.59 -22.11
CA HIS A 107 23.48 -19.67 -22.11
C HIS A 107 23.07 -18.26 -22.56
N SER A 108 22.30 -18.13 -23.63
CA SER A 108 21.82 -16.82 -24.10
C SER A 108 20.88 -16.17 -23.08
N LEU A 109 19.99 -16.94 -22.44
CA LEU A 109 19.11 -16.44 -21.39
C LEU A 109 19.88 -15.91 -20.18
N LEU A 110 20.88 -16.66 -19.69
CA LEU A 110 21.74 -16.21 -18.58
C LEU A 110 22.56 -14.99 -18.98
N SER A 111 23.13 -14.97 -20.19
CA SER A 111 23.92 -13.84 -20.68
C SER A 111 23.08 -12.57 -20.79
N SER A 112 21.91 -12.66 -21.42
CA SER A 112 20.97 -11.56 -21.54
C SER A 112 20.46 -11.10 -20.16
N GLY A 113 20.24 -12.03 -19.23
CA GLY A 113 19.87 -11.70 -17.85
C GLY A 113 20.96 -10.93 -17.11
N MET A 114 22.24 -11.23 -17.33
CA MET A 114 23.36 -10.52 -16.71
C MET A 114 23.52 -9.10 -17.26
N GLU A 115 23.25 -8.88 -18.55
CA GLU A 115 23.32 -7.56 -19.18
C GLU A 115 22.40 -6.54 -18.50
N GLN A 116 21.29 -6.99 -17.92
CA GLN A 116 20.36 -6.14 -17.16
C GLN A 116 20.97 -5.54 -15.88
N TYR A 117 22.02 -6.17 -15.34
CA TYR A 117 22.76 -5.68 -14.18
C TYR A 117 23.96 -4.82 -14.56
N SER A 118 24.21 -4.60 -15.86
CA SER A 118 25.27 -3.69 -16.29
C SER A 118 24.91 -2.26 -15.84
N VAL A 119 25.83 -1.65 -15.08
CA VAL A 119 25.63 -0.29 -14.59
C VAL A 119 25.96 0.68 -15.72
N SER A 120 24.93 1.25 -16.33
CA SER A 120 25.11 2.36 -17.25
C SER A 120 25.51 3.64 -16.50
N THR A 121 26.26 4.52 -17.16
CA THR A 121 26.53 5.86 -16.63
C THR A 121 25.22 6.61 -16.47
N SER A 122 24.80 6.77 -15.22
CA SER A 122 23.57 7.49 -14.86
C SER A 122 23.86 8.97 -14.65
N ASN A 123 22.96 9.83 -15.12
CA ASN A 123 23.02 11.26 -14.88
C ASN A 123 22.06 11.73 -13.77
N LEU A 124 21.62 10.82 -12.88
CA LEU A 124 20.76 11.14 -11.75
C LEU A 124 21.41 12.14 -10.78
N ALA A 125 22.71 12.02 -10.53
CA ALA A 125 23.40 12.96 -9.64
C ALA A 125 23.36 14.40 -10.20
N PRO A 126 23.82 14.67 -11.45
CA PRO A 126 23.63 15.96 -12.11
C PRO A 126 22.17 16.43 -12.17
N PHE A 127 21.20 15.53 -12.37
CA PHE A 127 19.78 15.88 -12.32
C PHE A 127 19.38 16.49 -10.96
N PHE A 128 19.80 15.89 -9.85
CA PHE A 128 19.47 16.39 -8.51
C PHE A 128 20.29 17.61 -8.07
N THR A 129 21.54 17.74 -8.53
CA THR A 129 22.44 18.84 -8.12
C THR A 129 22.32 20.07 -9.01
N GLU A 130 22.19 19.88 -10.32
CA GLU A 130 22.30 20.92 -11.35
C GLU A 130 21.00 21.08 -12.15
N GLY A 131 20.03 20.18 -11.99
CA GLY A 131 18.80 20.18 -12.79
C GLY A 131 19.01 19.70 -14.23
N ALA A 132 20.10 18.98 -14.50
CA ALA A 132 20.37 18.39 -15.82
C ALA A 132 19.20 17.50 -16.29
N PRO A 133 18.86 17.46 -17.58
CA PRO A 133 17.80 16.61 -18.09
C PRO A 133 18.16 15.14 -17.94
N LEU A 134 17.18 14.25 -17.68
CA LEU A 134 17.42 12.81 -17.61
C LEU A 134 17.89 12.27 -18.97
N SER A 135 18.94 11.44 -18.98
CA SER A 135 19.48 10.79 -20.18
C SER A 135 19.31 9.27 -20.08
N ASN A 136 19.53 8.56 -21.20
CA ASN A 136 19.53 7.10 -21.27
C ASN A 136 18.22 6.43 -20.80
N LEU A 137 17.10 7.14 -20.91
CA LEU A 137 15.78 6.58 -20.59
C LEU A 137 15.35 5.57 -21.66
N PRO A 138 14.77 4.42 -21.29
CA PRO A 138 14.14 3.50 -22.24
C PRO A 138 13.10 4.19 -23.13
N ASP A 139 12.96 3.76 -24.39
CA ASP A 139 12.09 4.40 -25.38
C ASP A 139 10.64 4.60 -24.92
N PRO A 140 9.98 3.62 -24.26
CA PRO A 140 8.60 3.80 -23.78
C PRO A 140 8.48 4.92 -22.74
N ILE A 141 9.52 5.10 -21.91
CA ILE A 141 9.58 6.17 -20.92
C ILE A 141 9.88 7.50 -21.60
N ARG A 142 10.84 7.51 -22.54
CA ARG A 142 11.25 8.70 -23.29
C ARG A 142 10.11 9.35 -24.07
N ALA A 143 9.13 8.56 -24.51
CA ALA A 143 7.92 9.04 -25.20
C ALA A 143 6.93 9.80 -24.29
N LEU A 144 7.10 9.76 -22.96
CA LEU A 144 6.21 10.44 -22.03
C LEU A 144 6.42 11.97 -22.05
N PRO A 145 5.38 12.76 -21.70
CA PRO A 145 5.51 14.22 -21.60
C PRO A 145 6.65 14.63 -20.65
N ALA A 146 7.42 15.66 -21.02
CA ALA A 146 8.58 16.11 -20.24
C ALA A 146 8.25 16.44 -18.77
N TRP A 147 7.04 16.97 -18.51
CA TRP A 147 6.61 17.27 -17.15
C TRP A 147 6.34 15.99 -16.32
N ILE A 148 5.85 14.91 -16.94
CA ILE A 148 5.67 13.59 -16.30
C ILE A 148 7.03 13.02 -15.93
N LEU A 149 8.00 13.06 -16.86
CA LEU A 149 9.37 12.62 -16.61
C LEU A 149 10.00 13.37 -15.43
N SER A 150 9.89 14.69 -15.41
CA SER A 150 10.34 15.51 -14.28
C SER A 150 9.61 15.15 -12.98
N ALA A 151 8.28 14.95 -13.02
CA ALA A 151 7.50 14.64 -11.83
C ALA A 151 7.84 13.26 -11.24
N LEU A 152 8.08 12.26 -12.09
CA LEU A 152 8.52 10.92 -11.69
C LEU A 152 9.91 10.97 -11.05
N ALA A 153 10.88 11.63 -11.70
CA ALA A 153 12.25 11.72 -11.17
C ALA A 153 12.33 12.53 -9.86
N LYS A 154 11.45 13.51 -9.65
CA LYS A 154 11.32 14.26 -8.39
C LYS A 154 10.51 13.51 -7.31
N GLY A 155 9.98 12.33 -7.59
CA GLY A 155 9.10 11.58 -6.68
C GLY A 155 7.76 12.27 -6.40
N GLN A 156 7.36 13.22 -7.25
CA GLN A 156 6.09 13.94 -7.16
C GLN A 156 4.94 13.09 -7.69
N LEU A 157 5.19 12.30 -8.73
CA LEU A 157 4.28 11.29 -9.25
C LEU A 157 4.76 9.89 -8.85
N GLY A 158 3.86 9.04 -8.37
CA GLY A 158 4.21 7.69 -7.93
C GLY A 158 4.39 6.70 -9.09
N ILE A 159 5.08 5.58 -8.80
CA ILE A 159 5.27 4.45 -9.73
C ILE A 159 3.94 3.88 -10.26
N PHE A 160 2.85 4.07 -9.52
CA PHE A 160 1.50 3.69 -9.93
C PHE A 160 1.12 4.30 -11.29
N ALA A 161 1.38 5.60 -11.50
CA ALA A 161 1.06 6.25 -12.77
C ALA A 161 1.93 5.71 -13.93
N LEU A 162 3.20 5.41 -13.66
CA LEU A 162 4.09 4.81 -14.65
C LEU A 162 3.61 3.41 -15.07
N ARG A 163 3.17 2.58 -14.11
CA ARG A 163 2.61 1.25 -14.40
C ARG A 163 1.34 1.33 -15.24
N VAL A 164 0.48 2.30 -14.98
CA VAL A 164 -0.72 2.54 -15.81
C VAL A 164 -0.31 2.95 -17.23
N LEU A 165 0.55 3.96 -17.38
CA LEU A 165 0.97 4.50 -18.68
C LEU A 165 1.68 3.46 -19.55
N LEU A 166 2.55 2.65 -18.97
CA LEU A 166 3.39 1.73 -19.75
C LEU A 166 2.80 0.32 -19.86
N CYS A 167 2.22 -0.19 -18.78
CA CYS A 167 1.82 -1.59 -18.70
C CYS A 167 0.30 -1.79 -18.72
N LYS A 168 -0.49 -0.74 -18.52
CA LYS A 168 -1.95 -0.81 -18.28
C LYS A 168 -2.31 -1.89 -17.24
N ARG A 169 -1.42 -2.08 -16.25
CA ARG A 169 -1.50 -3.12 -15.23
C ARG A 169 -1.08 -2.59 -13.88
N VAL A 170 -1.92 -2.78 -12.86
CA VAL A 170 -1.59 -2.39 -11.49
C VAL A 170 -1.92 -3.49 -10.50
N ILE A 171 -1.06 -3.67 -9.49
CA ILE A 171 -1.36 -4.52 -8.34
C ILE A 171 -1.86 -3.59 -7.25
N LEU A 172 -3.08 -3.83 -6.78
CA LEU A 172 -3.68 -3.08 -5.70
C LEU A 172 -3.06 -3.53 -4.38
N HIS A 173 -2.86 -2.58 -3.48
CA HIS A 173 -2.31 -2.90 -2.18
C HIS A 173 -3.36 -3.62 -1.33
N THR A 174 -3.00 -4.78 -0.79
CA THR A 174 -3.84 -5.52 0.16
C THR A 174 -3.61 -4.97 1.55
N GLN A 175 -4.69 -4.62 2.26
CA GLN A 175 -4.64 -4.16 3.64
C GLN A 175 -5.11 -5.27 4.58
N VAL A 176 -4.82 -5.15 5.87
CA VAL A 176 -5.36 -6.05 6.90
C VAL A 176 -6.84 -5.71 7.13
N GLU A 177 -7.70 -6.25 6.27
CA GLU A 177 -9.14 -6.02 6.21
C GLU A 177 -9.95 -7.32 6.42
N ASP A 178 -11.27 -7.23 6.61
CA ASP A 178 -12.13 -8.41 6.65
C ASP A 178 -12.23 -9.09 5.27
N PHE A 179 -11.57 -10.23 5.12
CA PHE A 179 -11.52 -10.96 3.84
C PHE A 179 -12.88 -11.54 3.40
N ARG A 180 -13.86 -11.62 4.32
CA ARG A 180 -15.23 -12.06 4.02
C ARG A 180 -16.03 -11.01 3.25
N LEU A 181 -15.59 -9.76 3.29
CA LEU A 181 -16.20 -8.65 2.55
C LEU A 181 -15.45 -8.41 1.22
N PRO A 182 -16.07 -7.74 0.24
CA PRO A 182 -15.37 -7.27 -0.95
C PRO A 182 -14.15 -6.40 -0.58
N SER A 183 -13.09 -6.38 -1.40
CA SER A 183 -11.90 -5.59 -1.08
C SER A 183 -12.23 -4.11 -0.85
N CYS A 184 -11.61 -3.51 0.17
CA CYS A 184 -11.65 -2.08 0.48
C CYS A 184 -11.25 -1.20 -0.72
N ASN A 185 -10.45 -1.75 -1.64
CA ASN A 185 -10.09 -1.10 -2.89
C ASN A 185 -11.30 -0.82 -3.78
N THR A 186 -12.40 -1.58 -3.67
CA THR A 186 -13.65 -1.38 -4.42
C THR A 186 -14.20 0.03 -4.20
N THR A 187 -14.16 0.53 -2.96
CA THR A 187 -14.66 1.87 -2.60
C THR A 187 -13.91 2.98 -3.33
N SER A 188 -12.63 2.77 -3.63
CA SER A 188 -11.80 3.76 -4.33
C SER A 188 -11.70 3.53 -5.85
N GLN A 189 -12.37 2.51 -6.39
CA GLN A 189 -12.35 2.20 -7.82
C GLN A 189 -12.80 3.39 -8.69
N PRO A 190 -13.87 4.15 -8.38
CA PRO A 190 -14.26 5.28 -9.20
C PRO A 190 -13.19 6.39 -9.27
N ILE A 191 -12.42 6.60 -8.20
CA ILE A 191 -11.27 7.52 -8.21
C ILE A 191 -10.19 7.01 -9.16
N ARG A 192 -9.91 5.70 -9.14
CA ARG A 192 -8.95 5.08 -10.06
C ARG A 192 -9.40 5.16 -11.51
N GLN A 193 -10.68 4.96 -11.80
CA GLN A 193 -11.23 5.12 -13.15
C GLN A 193 -10.95 6.51 -13.71
N VAL A 194 -11.13 7.57 -12.91
CA VAL A 194 -10.77 8.94 -13.33
C VAL A 194 -9.27 9.14 -13.52
N LEU A 195 -8.46 8.60 -12.62
CA LEU A 195 -7.01 8.65 -12.72
C LEU A 195 -6.52 7.95 -14.00
N TYR A 196 -7.05 6.77 -14.33
CA TYR A 196 -6.77 6.07 -15.59
C TYR A 196 -7.27 6.89 -16.79
N GLY A 197 -8.44 7.52 -16.65
CA GLY A 197 -9.00 8.44 -17.63
C GLY A 197 -7.99 9.50 -18.06
N LEU A 198 -7.44 10.21 -17.08
CA LEU A 198 -6.45 11.27 -17.28
C LEU A 198 -5.12 10.75 -17.85
N LEU A 199 -4.70 9.54 -17.50
CA LEU A 199 -3.43 8.97 -17.96
C LEU A 199 -3.50 8.37 -19.37
N LEU A 200 -4.59 7.66 -19.68
CA LEU A 200 -4.66 6.80 -20.86
C LEU A 200 -5.35 7.41 -22.07
N HIS A 201 -6.20 8.43 -21.92
CA HIS A 201 -6.86 9.09 -23.05
C HIS A 201 -5.93 10.05 -23.81
N MET A 202 -4.71 9.57 -24.09
CA MET A 202 -3.72 10.22 -24.92
C MET A 202 -4.21 10.22 -26.38
N LYS A 203 -4.38 11.42 -26.93
CA LYS A 203 -4.49 11.79 -28.36
C LYS A 203 -5.64 11.28 -29.25
N ASP A 204 -6.42 10.26 -28.91
CA ASP A 204 -7.33 9.65 -29.91
C ASP A 204 -8.64 10.40 -30.21
N ARG A 205 -8.90 11.57 -29.62
CA ARG A 205 -10.13 12.33 -29.95
C ARG A 205 -10.11 13.08 -31.29
N TYR A 206 -8.97 13.07 -31.99
CA TYR A 206 -8.83 13.71 -33.30
C TYR A 206 -8.68 12.71 -34.45
N ARG A 207 -8.85 11.40 -34.21
CA ARG A 207 -8.69 10.36 -35.25
C ARG A 207 -9.95 9.61 -35.66
N THR A 208 -11.07 9.78 -34.97
CA THR A 208 -12.32 9.08 -35.29
C THR A 208 -13.41 10.06 -35.70
N THR A 209 -13.26 10.62 -36.89
CA THR A 209 -14.39 10.71 -37.83
C THR A 209 -14.22 9.53 -38.78
N ASP A 210 -15.27 8.72 -38.92
CA ASP A 210 -15.44 7.68 -39.95
C ASP A 210 -14.92 6.26 -39.64
N SER A 211 -15.61 5.53 -38.74
CA SER A 211 -15.95 4.09 -38.94
C SER A 211 -16.73 3.52 -37.75
N THR A 212 -17.82 2.80 -38.04
CA THR A 212 -18.74 2.18 -37.07
C THR A 212 -18.24 0.87 -36.43
N ASP A 213 -17.07 0.35 -36.81
CA ASP A 213 -16.49 -0.89 -36.26
C ASP A 213 -15.48 -0.65 -35.11
N ALA A 214 -15.32 0.61 -34.68
CA ALA A 214 -14.29 1.01 -33.72
C ALA A 214 -14.70 0.88 -32.23
N GLU A 215 -15.99 0.70 -31.92
CA GLU A 215 -16.52 0.81 -30.55
C GLU A 215 -16.07 -0.32 -29.60
N GLU A 216 -16.05 -1.59 -30.05
CA GLU A 216 -15.63 -2.72 -29.21
C GLU A 216 -14.11 -2.71 -28.92
N ASN A 217 -13.29 -2.28 -29.89
CA ASN A 217 -11.84 -2.18 -29.71
C ASN A 217 -11.41 -0.94 -28.90
N LEU A 218 -12.17 0.16 -28.95
CA LEU A 218 -11.92 1.34 -28.12
C LEU A 218 -12.08 1.03 -26.62
N CYS A 219 -13.10 0.26 -26.25
CA CYS A 219 -13.40 -0.03 -24.85
C CYS A 219 -12.25 -0.82 -24.16
N SER A 220 -11.60 -1.74 -24.88
CA SER A 220 -10.44 -2.48 -24.36
C SER A 220 -9.16 -1.63 -24.28
N ALA A 221 -8.98 -0.68 -25.21
CA ALA A 221 -7.80 0.18 -25.30
C ALA A 221 -7.62 1.09 -24.07
N TYR A 222 -8.72 1.43 -23.40
CA TYR A 222 -8.74 2.31 -22.23
C TYR A 222 -9.02 1.56 -20.92
N CYS A 223 -8.97 0.23 -20.90
CA CYS A 223 -9.02 -0.52 -19.65
C CYS A 223 -7.64 -0.67 -19.01
N VAL A 224 -7.62 -0.75 -17.69
CA VAL A 224 -6.46 -1.14 -16.88
C VAL A 224 -6.77 -2.47 -16.22
N GLN A 225 -5.85 -3.42 -16.35
CA GLN A 225 -5.92 -4.69 -15.64
C GLN A 225 -5.43 -4.50 -14.19
N GLU A 226 -6.35 -4.58 -13.24
CA GLU A 226 -6.06 -4.53 -11.81
C GLU A 226 -5.89 -5.95 -11.27
N PHE A 227 -4.92 -6.15 -10.39
CA PHE A 227 -4.77 -7.37 -9.60
C PHE A 227 -5.09 -7.01 -8.16
N GLY A 228 -6.23 -7.51 -7.69
CA GLY A 228 -6.75 -7.17 -6.37
C GLY A 228 -7.25 -8.41 -5.65
N ARG A 229 -7.48 -8.27 -4.35
CA ARG A 229 -8.02 -9.34 -3.53
C ARG A 229 -9.47 -9.66 -3.94
N GLN A 230 -9.73 -10.93 -4.21
CA GLN A 230 -11.06 -11.53 -4.21
C GLN A 230 -11.02 -12.70 -3.24
N HIS A 231 -11.78 -12.61 -2.14
CA HIS A 231 -11.69 -13.56 -1.03
C HIS A 231 -10.25 -13.67 -0.49
N LEU A 232 -9.65 -14.86 -0.57
CA LEU A 232 -8.29 -15.17 -0.13
C LEU A 232 -7.27 -15.19 -1.29
N GLU A 233 -7.72 -14.88 -2.51
CA GLU A 233 -6.89 -14.93 -3.71
C GLU A 233 -6.67 -13.54 -4.30
N VAL A 234 -5.61 -13.41 -5.12
CA VAL A 234 -5.37 -12.22 -5.93
C VAL A 234 -5.84 -12.53 -7.35
N CYS A 235 -6.91 -11.86 -7.76
CA CYS A 235 -7.53 -12.08 -9.06
C CYS A 235 -7.37 -10.86 -9.97
N PRO A 236 -7.21 -11.06 -11.28
CA PRO A 236 -7.26 -9.98 -12.25
C PRO A 236 -8.70 -9.47 -12.44
N SER A 237 -8.86 -8.16 -12.61
CA SER A 237 -10.10 -7.52 -13.07
C SER A 237 -9.77 -6.44 -14.09
N SER A 238 -10.68 -6.21 -15.05
CA SER A 238 -10.53 -5.13 -16.03
C SER A 238 -11.33 -3.92 -15.57
N VAL A 239 -10.67 -2.78 -15.40
CA VAL A 239 -11.30 -1.54 -14.93
C VAL A 239 -11.21 -0.47 -16.02
N PRO A 240 -12.35 0.09 -16.47
CA PRO A 240 -12.35 1.09 -17.54
C PRO A 240 -11.81 2.43 -17.05
N ALA A 241 -11.02 3.10 -17.88
CA ALA A 241 -10.68 4.50 -17.69
C ALA A 241 -11.88 5.39 -18.02
N ILE A 242 -12.20 6.34 -17.14
CA ILE A 242 -13.37 7.22 -17.29
C ILE A 242 -12.89 8.67 -17.20
N LEU A 243 -13.34 9.53 -18.11
CA LEU A 243 -13.13 10.97 -17.98
C LEU A 243 -14.41 11.64 -17.48
N LYS A 244 -14.27 12.48 -16.46
CA LYS A 244 -15.34 13.40 -16.05
C LYS A 244 -15.51 14.50 -17.09
N GLU A 245 -16.69 15.12 -17.15
CA GLU A 245 -16.97 16.25 -18.04
C GLU A 245 -15.94 17.37 -17.90
N SER A 246 -15.59 17.73 -16.65
CA SER A 246 -14.56 18.72 -16.33
C SER A 246 -13.14 18.35 -16.79
N ALA A 247 -12.90 17.08 -17.13
CA ALA A 247 -11.62 16.55 -17.59
C ALA A 247 -11.59 16.25 -19.10
N LEU A 248 -12.70 16.41 -19.84
CA LEU A 248 -12.80 16.00 -21.25
C LEU A 248 -11.77 16.69 -22.16
N HIS A 249 -11.41 17.93 -21.86
CA HIS A 249 -10.51 18.74 -22.69
C HIS A 249 -9.12 18.90 -22.06
N LEU A 250 -8.72 18.00 -21.16
CA LEU A 250 -7.44 18.08 -20.46
C LEU A 250 -6.46 17.03 -20.98
N PRO A 251 -5.72 17.30 -22.07
CA PRO A 251 -4.72 16.37 -22.57
C PRO A 251 -3.57 16.26 -21.56
N LEU A 252 -3.05 15.05 -21.37
CA LEU A 252 -1.99 14.77 -20.40
C LEU A 252 -0.74 15.60 -20.70
N GLU A 253 -0.42 15.86 -21.97
CA GLU A 253 0.74 16.64 -22.41
C GLU A 253 0.79 18.06 -21.84
N THR A 254 -0.37 18.67 -21.62
CA THR A 254 -0.47 20.06 -21.13
C THR A 254 -1.19 20.18 -19.79
N LEU A 255 -1.53 19.08 -19.12
CA LEU A 255 -2.26 19.07 -17.85
C LEU A 255 -1.59 19.94 -16.77
N ASN A 256 -0.26 19.97 -16.73
CA ASN A 256 0.50 20.80 -15.80
C ASN A 256 0.39 22.32 -16.07
N LYS A 257 0.03 22.72 -17.29
CA LYS A 257 -0.16 24.11 -17.72
C LYS A 257 -1.60 24.60 -17.55
N VAL A 258 -2.56 23.68 -17.38
CA VAL A 258 -3.96 24.00 -17.15
C VAL A 258 -4.11 24.79 -15.85
N HIS A 259 -5.00 25.79 -15.86
CA HIS A 259 -5.26 26.65 -14.70
C HIS A 259 -5.66 25.83 -13.47
N VAL A 260 -5.12 26.19 -12.30
CA VAL A 260 -5.28 25.43 -11.06
C VAL A 260 -6.74 25.18 -10.67
N GLN A 261 -7.64 26.14 -10.98
CA GLN A 261 -9.06 26.01 -10.66
C GLN A 261 -9.77 24.92 -11.47
N ILE A 262 -9.37 24.69 -12.73
CA ILE A 262 -9.94 23.61 -13.55
C ILE A 262 -9.47 22.26 -13.01
N ARG A 263 -8.17 22.16 -12.69
CA ARG A 263 -7.60 20.94 -12.07
C ARG A 263 -8.23 20.65 -10.70
N LEU A 264 -8.52 21.69 -9.92
CA LEU A 264 -9.26 21.58 -8.67
C LEU A 264 -10.68 21.06 -8.90
N GLN A 265 -11.38 21.58 -9.92
CA GLN A 265 -12.73 21.13 -10.25
C GLN A 265 -12.76 19.64 -10.58
N VAL A 266 -11.83 19.13 -11.39
CA VAL A 266 -11.72 17.68 -11.69
C VAL A 266 -11.56 16.86 -10.42
N LEU A 267 -10.72 17.30 -9.49
CA LEU A 267 -10.52 16.62 -8.20
C LEU A 267 -11.82 16.60 -7.38
N LEU A 268 -12.50 17.74 -7.28
CA LEU A 268 -13.75 17.88 -6.52
C LEU A 268 -14.90 17.08 -7.12
N ASP A 269 -15.06 17.11 -8.45
CA ASP A 269 -16.07 16.32 -9.17
C ASP A 269 -15.84 14.82 -9.02
N THR A 270 -14.58 14.40 -8.97
CA THR A 270 -14.22 13.00 -8.72
C THR A 270 -14.58 12.56 -7.32
N LEU A 271 -14.41 13.45 -6.33
CA LEU A 271 -14.76 13.19 -4.93
C LEU A 271 -16.24 13.47 -4.62
N GLY A 272 -17.00 14.05 -5.57
CA GLY A 272 -18.40 14.41 -5.37
C GLY A 272 -18.60 15.45 -4.28
N VAL A 273 -17.70 16.44 -4.19
CA VAL A 273 -17.68 17.44 -3.11
C VAL A 273 -17.75 18.84 -3.69
N GLU A 274 -18.60 19.70 -3.14
CA GLU A 274 -18.69 21.10 -3.55
C GLU A 274 -17.49 21.93 -3.09
N LYS A 275 -17.11 22.91 -3.91
CA LYS A 275 -16.02 23.86 -3.58
C LYS A 275 -16.31 24.71 -2.33
N SER A 276 -17.59 24.87 -1.98
CA SER A 276 -18.06 25.65 -0.83
C SER A 276 -17.51 25.17 0.51
N ILE A 277 -17.10 23.90 0.63
CA ILE A 277 -16.56 23.36 1.89
C ILE A 277 -15.10 23.72 2.15
N LEU A 278 -14.34 24.05 1.11
CA LEU A 278 -12.91 24.31 1.22
C LEU A 278 -12.55 25.48 2.15
N PRO A 279 -13.22 26.66 2.09
CA PRO A 279 -12.92 27.77 2.99
C PRO A 279 -13.24 27.47 4.47
N LEU A 280 -14.05 26.45 4.76
CA LEU A 280 -14.40 26.06 6.14
C LEU A 280 -13.26 25.29 6.81
N VAL A 281 -12.34 24.71 6.04
CA VAL A 281 -11.33 23.74 6.51
C VAL A 281 -9.92 24.30 6.33
N PRO A 282 -8.99 24.08 7.29
CA PRO A 282 -7.58 24.42 7.11
C PRO A 282 -7.01 23.81 5.81
N SER A 283 -6.24 24.59 5.05
CA SER A 283 -5.78 24.21 3.69
C SER A 283 -5.14 22.83 3.57
N HIS A 284 -4.32 22.44 4.56
CA HIS A 284 -3.64 21.14 4.60
C HIS A 284 -4.53 19.96 5.01
N LEU A 285 -5.78 20.21 5.44
CA LEU A 285 -6.79 19.21 5.79
C LEU A 285 -7.96 19.17 4.80
N GLN A 286 -8.00 20.07 3.81
CA GLN A 286 -9.05 20.10 2.79
C GLN A 286 -9.20 18.76 2.07
N LEU A 287 -8.10 18.21 1.54
CA LEU A 287 -8.14 16.91 0.83
C LEU A 287 -8.62 15.76 1.74
N PRO A 288 -8.08 15.54 2.96
CA PRO A 288 -8.64 14.57 3.90
C PRO A 288 -10.15 14.71 4.15
N VAL A 289 -10.66 15.94 4.28
CA VAL A 289 -12.10 16.18 4.47
C VAL A 289 -12.90 15.80 3.23
N CYS A 290 -12.47 16.23 2.03
CA CYS A 290 -13.13 15.83 0.78
C CYS A 290 -13.17 14.29 0.63
N VAL A 291 -12.07 13.61 0.94
CA VAL A 291 -11.99 12.14 0.94
C VAL A 291 -12.94 11.52 1.95
N THR A 292 -13.09 12.14 3.12
CA THR A 292 -14.01 11.67 4.17
C THR A 292 -15.46 11.78 3.70
N CYS A 293 -15.84 12.89 3.04
CA CYS A 293 -17.16 13.02 2.42
C CYS A 293 -17.42 11.96 1.35
N TYR A 294 -16.45 11.72 0.47
CA TYR A 294 -16.52 10.67 -0.55
C TYR A 294 -16.71 9.28 0.07
N TRP A 295 -15.90 8.95 1.08
CA TRP A 295 -15.96 7.67 1.77
C TRP A 295 -17.32 7.43 2.43
N LEU A 296 -17.91 8.42 3.10
CA LEU A 296 -19.24 8.30 3.73
C LEU A 296 -20.37 8.01 2.73
N THR A 297 -20.21 8.42 1.46
CA THR A 297 -21.23 8.26 0.42
C THR A 297 -21.03 6.98 -0.41
N HIS A 298 -19.79 6.48 -0.53
CA HIS A 298 -19.47 5.37 -1.44
C HIS A 298 -19.11 4.05 -0.73
N ALA A 299 -18.72 4.08 0.55
CA ALA A 299 -18.26 2.90 1.27
C ALA A 299 -19.34 1.82 1.42
N LYS A 300 -18.90 0.57 1.28
CA LYS A 300 -19.70 -0.65 1.44
C LYS A 300 -18.84 -1.70 2.18
N PRO A 301 -19.18 -2.09 3.41
CA PRO A 301 -20.28 -1.57 4.24
C PRO A 301 -20.18 -0.07 4.54
N LYS A 302 -21.33 0.56 4.79
CA LYS A 302 -21.39 1.99 5.07
C LYS A 302 -20.86 2.25 6.49
N PRO A 303 -19.91 3.18 6.69
CA PRO A 303 -19.50 3.60 8.02
C PRO A 303 -20.68 4.18 8.79
N ASP A 304 -20.58 4.26 10.11
CA ASP A 304 -21.55 4.92 10.97
C ASP A 304 -20.99 6.21 11.57
N LEU A 305 -21.78 6.85 12.44
CA LEU A 305 -21.37 8.09 13.11
C LEU A 305 -20.14 7.88 14.02
N GLN A 306 -20.02 6.72 14.66
CA GLN A 306 -18.89 6.41 15.55
C GLN A 306 -17.60 6.30 14.74
N HIS A 307 -17.63 5.65 13.58
CA HIS A 307 -16.50 5.60 12.66
C HIS A 307 -16.08 7.00 12.20
N LEU A 308 -17.03 7.86 11.81
CA LEU A 308 -16.74 9.24 11.40
C LEU A 308 -16.12 10.05 12.55
N GLN A 309 -16.74 10.04 13.72
CA GLN A 309 -16.27 10.80 14.88
C GLN A 309 -14.87 10.35 15.30
N SER A 310 -14.62 9.04 15.28
CA SER A 310 -13.32 8.47 15.59
C SER A 310 -12.24 8.91 14.60
N LEU A 311 -12.52 8.83 13.30
CA LEU A 311 -11.59 9.27 12.26
C LEU A 311 -11.23 10.75 12.40
N LEU A 312 -12.24 11.62 12.54
CA LEU A 312 -12.02 13.05 12.69
C LEU A 312 -11.24 13.38 13.97
N LEU A 313 -11.54 12.69 15.08
CA LEU A 313 -10.76 12.83 16.31
C LEU A 313 -9.31 12.38 16.11
N GLY A 314 -9.08 11.30 15.38
CA GLY A 314 -7.74 10.83 15.00
C GLY A 314 -6.96 11.89 14.22
N ILE A 315 -7.59 12.53 13.23
CA ILE A 315 -7.01 13.64 12.45
C ILE A 315 -6.65 14.82 13.36
N VAL A 316 -7.57 15.22 14.24
CA VAL A 316 -7.36 16.33 15.19
C VAL A 316 -6.19 16.01 16.12
N ILE A 317 -6.20 14.87 16.81
CA ILE A 317 -5.11 14.46 17.71
C ILE A 317 -3.78 14.39 16.94
N GLY A 318 -3.81 13.87 15.72
CA GLY A 318 -2.69 13.89 14.80
C GLY A 318 -2.10 15.27 14.60
N GLU A 319 -2.98 16.23 14.31
CA GLU A 319 -2.58 17.61 14.02
C GLU A 319 -1.99 18.33 15.24
N PHE A 320 -2.55 18.08 16.42
CA PHE A 320 -1.97 18.56 17.67
C PHE A 320 -0.59 17.93 17.93
N SER A 321 -0.40 16.63 17.65
CA SER A 321 0.92 15.99 17.76
C SER A 321 1.96 16.67 16.88
N ARG A 322 1.57 17.05 15.66
CA ARG A 322 2.44 17.73 14.70
C ARG A 322 2.87 19.12 15.20
N GLN A 323 1.92 19.87 15.75
CA GLN A 323 2.19 21.21 16.29
C GLN A 323 3.12 21.14 17.51
N GLU A 324 2.97 20.14 18.39
CA GLU A 324 3.89 19.89 19.51
C GLU A 324 5.31 19.66 18.99
N HIS A 325 5.46 18.78 18.00
CA HIS A 325 6.75 18.46 17.41
C HIS A 325 7.42 19.67 16.75
N LYS A 326 6.64 20.59 16.18
CA LYS A 326 7.14 21.84 15.59
C LYS A 326 7.46 22.91 16.65
N GLY A 327 7.37 22.59 17.94
CA GLY A 327 7.65 23.52 19.03
C GLY A 327 6.60 24.61 19.21
N LYS A 328 5.43 24.47 18.59
CA LYS A 328 4.36 25.48 18.60
C LYS A 328 3.43 25.38 19.83
N PHE A 329 3.78 24.55 20.81
CA PHE A 329 2.94 24.27 21.98
C PHE A 329 3.14 25.25 23.13
N HIS A 330 2.07 25.97 23.49
CA HIS A 330 2.04 26.81 24.69
C HIS A 330 1.96 25.94 25.97
N ARG A 331 2.34 26.51 27.12
CA ARG A 331 2.46 25.77 28.40
C ARG A 331 1.12 25.08 28.81
N GLY A 332 -0.02 25.73 28.58
CA GLY A 332 -1.36 25.15 28.83
C GLY A 332 -1.75 23.99 27.90
N GLN A 333 -1.23 23.96 26.67
CA GLN A 333 -1.50 22.89 25.69
C GLN A 333 -0.78 21.58 26.03
N ARG A 334 0.34 21.64 26.79
CA ARG A 334 1.08 20.44 27.22
C ARG A 334 0.34 19.60 28.26
N VAL A 335 -0.46 20.21 29.13
CA VAL A 335 -1.24 19.50 30.17
C VAL A 335 -2.41 18.75 29.53
N VAL A 336 -3.15 19.45 28.67
CA VAL A 336 -4.17 18.93 27.74
C VAL A 336 -3.64 17.73 26.93
N TRP A 337 -2.40 17.85 26.44
CA TRP A 337 -1.77 16.81 25.63
C TRP A 337 -1.36 15.54 26.37
N LYS A 338 -0.95 15.65 27.64
CA LYS A 338 -0.68 14.46 28.46
C LYS A 338 -1.93 13.58 28.61
N ARG A 339 -3.12 14.18 28.71
CA ARG A 339 -4.41 13.44 28.73
C ARG A 339 -4.75 12.79 27.40
N VAL A 340 -4.53 13.49 26.28
CA VAL A 340 -4.72 12.91 24.93
C VAL A 340 -3.78 11.73 24.68
N ARG A 341 -2.56 11.76 25.24
CA ARG A 341 -1.66 10.59 25.21
C ARG A 341 -2.18 9.42 26.05
N GLN A 342 -2.94 9.67 27.11
CA GLN A 342 -3.56 8.62 27.93
C GLN A 342 -4.75 7.94 27.23
N LEU A 343 -5.38 8.60 26.25
CA LEU A 343 -6.36 7.97 25.35
C LEU A 343 -5.73 6.97 24.36
N ARG A 344 -4.38 6.91 24.28
CA ARG A 344 -3.68 5.91 23.47
C ARG A 344 -3.63 4.63 24.27
N VAL A 345 -4.44 3.65 23.87
CA VAL A 345 -4.61 2.43 24.67
C VAL A 345 -3.58 1.35 24.33
N LYS A 346 -3.27 0.62 25.42
CA LYS A 346 -2.48 -0.59 25.57
C LYS A 346 -2.87 -1.66 24.54
N ARG A 347 -1.92 -2.50 24.13
CA ARG A 347 -2.16 -3.67 23.26
C ARG A 347 -3.31 -4.50 23.85
N GLN A 348 -4.33 -4.78 23.04
CA GLN A 348 -5.44 -5.64 23.44
C GLN A 348 -5.11 -7.10 23.10
N SER A 349 -5.53 -8.03 23.94
CA SER A 349 -5.22 -9.47 23.85
C SER A 349 -5.99 -10.23 22.75
N GLY A 350 -6.84 -9.56 21.95
CA GLY A 350 -7.77 -10.22 21.00
C GLY A 350 -7.73 -9.69 19.55
N GLY A 351 -6.69 -8.94 19.18
CA GLY A 351 -6.56 -8.37 17.83
C GLY A 351 -7.52 -7.20 17.54
N PRO A 352 -7.43 -6.57 16.35
CA PRO A 352 -8.31 -5.47 15.97
C PRO A 352 -9.71 -5.97 15.57
N ASP A 353 -10.73 -5.21 15.95
CA ASP A 353 -12.11 -5.41 15.46
C ASP A 353 -12.12 -5.37 13.92
N ARG A 354 -12.58 -6.47 13.31
CA ARG A 354 -12.55 -6.70 11.86
C ARG A 354 -13.41 -5.71 11.09
N ASP A 355 -14.59 -5.36 11.62
CA ASP A 355 -15.51 -4.39 11.02
C ASP A 355 -14.91 -3.00 10.99
N VAL A 356 -14.31 -2.59 12.12
CA VAL A 356 -13.63 -1.29 12.25
C VAL A 356 -12.40 -1.24 11.35
N ALA A 357 -11.61 -2.32 11.29
CA ALA A 357 -10.43 -2.42 10.44
C ALA A 357 -10.81 -2.27 8.97
N HIS A 358 -11.79 -3.06 8.52
CA HIS A 358 -12.28 -3.02 7.14
C HIS A 358 -12.83 -1.64 6.77
N THR A 359 -13.62 -1.03 7.66
CA THR A 359 -14.21 0.29 7.47
C THR A 359 -13.16 1.39 7.30
N PHE A 360 -12.07 1.37 8.07
CA PHE A 360 -10.97 2.32 7.90
C PHE A 360 -10.04 1.98 6.73
N CYS A 361 -9.87 0.71 6.36
CA CYS A 361 -9.16 0.31 5.14
C CYS A 361 -9.82 0.94 3.90
N GLN A 362 -11.16 0.95 3.83
CA GLN A 362 -11.90 1.64 2.76
C GLN A 362 -11.54 3.13 2.67
N TRP A 363 -11.49 3.84 3.82
CA TRP A 363 -11.10 5.25 3.85
C TRP A 363 -9.64 5.45 3.43
N GLN A 364 -8.72 4.61 3.92
CA GLN A 364 -7.30 4.67 3.56
C GLN A 364 -7.09 4.44 2.06
N SER A 365 -7.81 3.49 1.47
CA SER A 365 -7.78 3.24 0.03
C SER A 365 -8.25 4.46 -0.76
N CYS A 366 -9.36 5.10 -0.34
CA CYS A 366 -9.83 6.35 -0.94
C CYS A 366 -8.76 7.44 -0.84
N LEU A 367 -8.20 7.68 0.36
CA LEU A 367 -7.17 8.69 0.59
C LEU A 367 -5.96 8.47 -0.32
N ARG A 368 -5.48 7.22 -0.41
CA ARG A 368 -4.33 6.87 -1.25
C ARG A 368 -4.59 7.22 -2.72
N MET A 369 -5.74 6.83 -3.26
CA MET A 369 -6.07 7.11 -4.66
C MET A 369 -6.31 8.60 -4.91
N SER A 370 -6.93 9.32 -3.97
CA SER A 370 -7.13 10.77 -4.05
C SER A 370 -5.81 11.54 -3.97
N LEU A 371 -4.82 11.07 -3.19
CA LEU A 371 -3.48 11.65 -3.17
C LEU A 371 -2.78 11.50 -4.52
N LEU A 372 -2.87 10.31 -5.14
CA LEU A 372 -2.30 10.08 -6.47
C LEU A 372 -2.99 10.95 -7.53
N LEU A 373 -4.31 11.09 -7.46
CA LEU A 373 -5.06 11.98 -8.36
C LEU A 373 -4.67 13.45 -8.15
N ASN A 374 -4.57 13.91 -6.90
CA ASN A 374 -4.13 15.27 -6.57
C ASN A 374 -2.71 15.53 -7.10
N GLN A 375 -1.80 14.55 -7.01
CA GLN A 375 -0.45 14.65 -7.58
C GLN A 375 -0.46 14.75 -9.11
N LEU A 376 -1.23 13.89 -9.77
CA LEU A 376 -1.38 13.92 -11.23
C LEU A 376 -1.91 15.27 -11.72
N LEU A 377 -2.89 15.82 -10.99
CA LEU A 377 -3.46 17.15 -11.23
C LEU A 377 -2.55 18.31 -10.80
N CYS A 378 -1.29 18.03 -10.45
CA CYS A 378 -0.29 19.02 -10.05
C CYS A 378 -0.68 19.81 -8.79
N PHE A 379 -1.13 19.10 -7.76
CA PHE A 379 -1.39 19.58 -6.39
C PHE A 379 -2.38 20.76 -6.30
N PRO A 380 -3.61 20.67 -6.85
CA PRO A 380 -4.62 21.72 -6.68
C PRO A 380 -5.03 21.89 -5.21
N LEU A 381 -4.93 20.84 -4.38
CA LEU A 381 -5.02 20.92 -2.92
C LEU A 381 -3.67 20.59 -2.27
N SER A 382 -3.44 21.18 -1.09
CA SER A 382 -2.26 20.87 -0.27
C SER A 382 -2.30 19.44 0.22
N GLU A 383 -1.19 18.73 0.12
CA GLU A 383 -1.11 17.39 0.69
C GLU A 383 -1.02 17.43 2.23
N PRO A 384 -1.76 16.56 2.92
CA PRO A 384 -1.63 16.40 4.36
C PRO A 384 -0.30 15.75 4.74
N GLU A 385 0.15 15.97 5.97
CA GLU A 385 1.27 15.20 6.54
C GLU A 385 0.76 13.83 7.01
N CYS A 386 0.77 12.84 6.10
CA CYS A 386 0.20 11.49 6.35
C CYS A 386 0.72 10.83 7.64
N ALA A 387 1.98 11.07 8.02
CA ALA A 387 2.59 10.52 9.24
C ALA A 387 1.86 10.92 10.54
N TRP A 388 1.10 12.03 10.50
CA TRP A 388 0.31 12.51 11.62
C TRP A 388 -1.19 12.35 11.40
N LEU A 389 -1.66 12.18 10.16
CA LEU A 389 -3.07 12.22 9.81
C LEU A 389 -3.90 11.06 10.38
N TYR A 390 -3.34 9.84 10.40
CA TYR A 390 -4.07 8.63 10.77
C TYR A 390 -3.23 7.75 11.69
N ARG A 391 -3.89 7.16 12.71
CA ARG A 391 -3.30 6.15 13.59
C ARG A 391 -4.35 5.10 13.91
N GLY A 392 -4.17 3.89 13.37
CA GLY A 392 -5.12 2.78 13.49
C GLY A 392 -5.49 2.46 14.93
N THR A 393 -4.48 2.28 15.80
CA THR A 393 -4.68 1.97 17.22
C THR A 393 -5.53 3.00 17.96
N LEU A 394 -5.38 4.29 17.62
CA LEU A 394 -6.16 5.36 18.23
C LEU A 394 -7.61 5.31 17.76
N VAL A 395 -7.84 5.26 16.45
CA VAL A 395 -9.22 5.30 15.91
C VAL A 395 -10.00 4.03 16.27
N HIS A 396 -9.34 2.87 16.35
CA HIS A 396 -9.96 1.64 16.83
C HIS A 396 -10.38 1.76 18.30
N GLN A 397 -9.50 2.26 19.15
CA GLN A 397 -9.84 2.44 20.56
C GLN A 397 -11.00 3.41 20.72
N VAL A 398 -10.98 4.55 20.04
CA VAL A 398 -12.05 5.54 20.14
C VAL A 398 -13.40 4.95 19.73
N VAL A 399 -13.44 4.12 18.67
CA VAL A 399 -14.68 3.40 18.30
C VAL A 399 -15.12 2.47 19.42
N LYS A 400 -14.21 1.67 20.00
CA LYS A 400 -14.51 0.76 21.12
C LYS A 400 -15.11 1.51 22.31
N GLU A 401 -14.47 2.59 22.75
CA GLU A 401 -14.93 3.44 23.86
C GLU A 401 -16.33 4.01 23.61
N MET A 402 -16.61 4.43 22.37
CA MET A 402 -17.93 4.94 22.00
C MET A 402 -19.00 3.84 21.92
N ARG A 403 -18.63 2.62 21.53
CA ARG A 403 -19.51 1.43 21.56
C ARG A 403 -19.84 1.01 22.99
N GLU A 404 -18.90 1.18 23.92
CA GLU A 404 -19.08 0.97 25.37
C GLU A 404 -19.89 2.09 26.06
N GLY A 405 -20.29 3.13 25.31
CA GLY A 405 -21.21 4.16 25.79
C GLY A 405 -20.54 5.47 26.24
N LYS A 406 -19.21 5.60 26.13
CA LYS A 406 -18.53 6.87 26.41
C LYS A 406 -18.86 7.89 25.32
N THR A 407 -19.21 9.10 25.74
CA THR A 407 -19.49 10.18 24.78
C THR A 407 -18.20 10.81 24.29
N LEU A 408 -18.19 11.27 23.04
CA LEU A 408 -17.04 11.98 22.48
C LEU A 408 -16.65 13.20 23.32
N ASN A 409 -17.64 13.96 23.80
CA ASN A 409 -17.41 15.13 24.65
C ASN A 409 -16.64 14.78 25.93
N HIS A 410 -16.91 13.60 26.51
CA HIS A 410 -16.16 13.11 27.66
C HIS A 410 -14.72 12.72 27.29
N LEU A 411 -14.49 12.19 26.08
CA LEU A 411 -13.14 11.88 25.58
C LEU A 411 -12.29 13.13 25.32
N ILE A 412 -12.92 14.27 25.01
CA ILE A 412 -12.22 15.53 24.67
C ILE A 412 -12.43 16.66 25.70
N GLU A 413 -12.97 16.33 26.87
CA GLU A 413 -13.33 17.31 27.90
C GLU A 413 -12.10 18.09 28.38
N GLY A 414 -12.19 19.43 28.37
CA GLY A 414 -11.10 20.32 28.75
C GLY A 414 -10.06 20.59 27.66
N LEU A 415 -10.30 20.16 26.41
CA LEU A 415 -9.39 20.34 25.28
C LEU A 415 -9.94 21.33 24.24
N HIS A 416 -10.26 22.57 24.64
CA HIS A 416 -10.96 23.56 23.80
C HIS A 416 -10.42 23.70 22.36
N PRO A 417 -9.09 23.80 22.11
CA PRO A 417 -8.58 23.89 20.74
C PRO A 417 -8.83 22.63 19.90
N LEU A 418 -8.79 21.44 20.52
CA LEU A 418 -9.11 20.18 19.85
C LEU A 418 -10.60 20.13 19.50
N GLN A 419 -11.44 20.51 20.45
CA GLN A 419 -12.89 20.55 20.27
C GLN A 419 -13.27 21.51 19.14
N GLN A 420 -12.66 22.71 19.09
CA GLN A 420 -12.93 23.68 18.02
C GLN A 420 -12.58 23.11 16.63
N LEU A 421 -11.38 22.53 16.48
CA LEU A 421 -10.99 21.94 15.19
C LEU A 421 -11.90 20.75 14.84
N PHE A 422 -12.24 19.91 15.82
CA PHE A 422 -13.16 18.79 15.61
C PHE A 422 -14.53 19.26 15.09
N GLU A 423 -15.13 20.28 15.72
CA GLU A 423 -16.44 20.82 15.29
C GLU A 423 -16.36 21.47 13.91
N ILE A 424 -15.26 22.14 13.57
CA ILE A 424 -15.02 22.68 12.23
C ILE A 424 -15.03 21.55 11.18
N LEU A 425 -14.26 20.49 11.40
CA LEU A 425 -14.17 19.37 10.46
C LEU A 425 -15.51 18.63 10.36
N LEU A 426 -16.17 18.37 11.49
CA LEU A 426 -17.47 17.70 11.53
C LEU A 426 -18.54 18.55 10.84
N GLY A 427 -18.53 19.87 11.04
CA GLY A 427 -19.41 20.81 10.39
C GLY A 427 -19.26 20.80 8.86
N ALA A 428 -18.02 20.83 8.36
CA ALA A 428 -17.73 20.76 6.93
C ALA A 428 -18.18 19.43 6.29
N VAL A 429 -18.00 18.31 6.99
CA VAL A 429 -18.50 17.00 6.52
C VAL A 429 -20.03 16.96 6.50
N LYS A 430 -20.69 17.47 7.55
CA LYS A 430 -22.15 17.56 7.64
C LYS A 430 -22.75 18.43 6.53
N SER A 431 -22.13 19.57 6.23
CA SER A 431 -22.59 20.45 5.14
C SER A 431 -22.45 19.80 3.77
N SER A 432 -21.44 18.94 3.57
CA SER A 432 -21.20 18.25 2.30
C SER A 432 -22.10 17.04 2.06
N VAL A 433 -22.27 16.18 3.09
CA VAL A 433 -22.98 14.89 2.96
C VAL A 433 -24.48 15.03 3.26
N GLY A 434 -24.89 16.18 3.82
CA GLY A 434 -26.26 16.47 4.22
C GLY A 434 -26.64 15.88 5.58
N THR A 435 -27.60 16.51 6.27
CA THR A 435 -28.11 16.08 7.59
C THR A 435 -29.15 14.95 7.49
N GLY A 436 -28.95 14.00 6.56
CA GLY A 436 -29.83 12.84 6.39
C GLY A 436 -29.86 11.92 7.62
N ASP A 437 -30.52 10.78 7.51
CA ASP A 437 -30.70 9.81 8.62
C ASP A 437 -29.40 9.37 9.30
N PHE A 438 -28.25 9.53 8.61
CA PHE A 438 -26.91 9.30 9.14
C PHE A 438 -26.60 10.09 10.42
N PHE A 439 -27.05 11.35 10.53
CA PHE A 439 -26.78 12.21 11.69
C PHE A 439 -27.94 12.25 12.69
N LYS A 440 -29.06 11.58 12.41
CA LYS A 440 -30.21 11.54 13.32
C LYS A 440 -29.95 10.51 14.42
N LYS A 441 -30.06 10.94 15.68
CA LYS A 441 -30.07 10.01 16.83
C LYS A 441 -31.26 9.05 16.66
N ARG A 442 -30.98 7.76 16.51
CA ARG A 442 -32.01 6.71 16.52
C ARG A 442 -32.68 6.76 17.89
N LYS A 443 -33.91 7.30 17.98
CA LYS A 443 -34.70 7.26 19.22
C LYS A 443 -34.82 5.78 19.62
N LYS A 444 -34.28 5.39 20.77
CA LYS A 444 -34.51 4.07 21.34
C LYS A 444 -36.03 3.89 21.46
N LYS A 445 -36.64 3.08 20.58
CA LYS A 445 -38.00 2.60 20.81
C LYS A 445 -37.95 1.75 22.07
N GLY A 446 -38.53 2.26 23.16
CA GLY A 446 -38.64 1.52 24.40
C GLY A 446 -39.31 0.16 24.12
N LYS A 447 -38.66 -0.92 24.56
CA LYS A 447 -39.27 -2.24 24.61
C LYS A 447 -40.48 -2.16 25.53
N LYS A 448 -41.69 -1.96 24.97
CA LYS A 448 -42.91 -2.36 25.67
C LYS A 448 -43.00 -3.87 25.54
N GLY A 449 -42.75 -4.56 26.64
CA GLY A 449 -42.92 -6.00 26.75
C GLY A 449 -44.35 -6.40 26.37
N LYS A 450 -44.48 -7.38 25.49
CA LYS A 450 -45.70 -8.16 25.34
C LYS A 450 -45.38 -9.58 25.78
N ARG A 451 -46.00 -9.96 26.89
CA ARG A 451 -46.04 -11.31 27.46
C ARG A 451 -46.52 -12.29 26.39
N CYS A 452 -45.83 -13.43 26.31
CA CYS A 452 -46.26 -14.59 25.56
C CYS A 452 -47.34 -15.30 26.38
N SER A 453 -48.51 -15.52 25.79
CA SER A 453 -49.51 -16.46 26.27
C SER A 453 -49.74 -17.47 25.16
N GLN A 454 -49.63 -18.74 25.51
CA GLN A 454 -49.96 -19.90 24.70
C GLN A 454 -51.39 -19.82 24.18
N ASP A 455 -51.63 -20.27 22.94
CA ASP A 455 -52.61 -21.33 22.71
C ASP A 455 -52.51 -21.89 21.29
N GLN A 456 -52.77 -23.20 21.22
CA GLN A 456 -52.71 -24.10 20.07
C GLN A 456 -53.87 -23.87 19.10
N LYS A 457 -53.64 -24.12 17.79
CA LYS A 457 -54.43 -25.12 17.02
C LYS A 457 -53.92 -25.34 15.59
N GLN A 458 -53.84 -26.63 15.28
CA GLN A 458 -53.75 -27.35 14.00
C GLN A 458 -54.51 -26.75 12.81
N ASP A 459 -53.93 -26.86 11.61
CA ASP A 459 -54.37 -27.75 10.51
C ASP A 459 -53.37 -27.65 9.34
N GLN A 460 -52.63 -28.71 9.01
CA GLN A 460 -52.90 -29.79 8.04
C GLN A 460 -52.51 -29.50 6.57
N LEU A 461 -51.71 -30.46 6.06
CA LEU A 461 -51.61 -31.02 4.69
C LEU A 461 -50.33 -30.77 3.87
N GLN A 462 -49.41 -31.74 4.03
CA GLN A 462 -48.91 -32.69 3.00
C GLN A 462 -48.70 -32.14 1.57
N SER A 463 -47.45 -31.96 1.14
CA SER A 463 -46.58 -32.95 0.45
C SER A 463 -46.92 -33.17 -1.03
N HIS A 464 -46.03 -32.79 -1.93
CA HIS A 464 -45.70 -33.58 -3.13
C HIS A 464 -44.31 -33.23 -3.64
N THR A 465 -43.42 -34.23 -3.58
CA THR A 465 -42.16 -34.35 -4.29
C THR A 465 -42.41 -34.67 -5.76
N GLU A 466 -41.72 -33.99 -6.69
CA GLU A 466 -41.40 -34.55 -8.00
C GLU A 466 -39.96 -34.23 -8.41
N ARG A 467 -39.29 -35.29 -8.89
CA ARG A 467 -37.94 -35.31 -9.48
C ARG A 467 -38.01 -34.89 -10.94
N GLY A 468 -37.01 -34.14 -11.40
CA GLY A 468 -36.71 -33.94 -12.82
C GLY A 468 -35.21 -34.03 -13.09
N HIS A 469 -34.82 -34.94 -13.97
CA HIS A 469 -33.44 -35.20 -14.42
C HIS A 469 -32.93 -34.15 -15.43
N LYS A 470 -31.69 -33.65 -15.21
CA LYS A 470 -30.51 -33.45 -16.11
C LYS A 470 -30.71 -33.18 -17.62
N PRO A 471 -29.84 -32.35 -18.28
CA PRO A 471 -28.45 -32.78 -18.50
C PRO A 471 -27.36 -31.69 -18.45
N ARG A 472 -26.15 -32.22 -18.63
CA ARG A 472 -24.79 -31.78 -18.30
C ARG A 472 -24.16 -31.16 -19.55
N GLU A 473 -23.68 -29.92 -19.46
CA GLU A 473 -22.78 -29.34 -20.45
C GLU A 473 -21.37 -29.17 -19.87
N THR A 474 -20.38 -29.49 -20.70
CA THR A 474 -18.95 -29.56 -20.44
C THR A 474 -18.30 -28.17 -20.50
N PRO A 475 -17.45 -27.77 -19.54
CA PRO A 475 -16.58 -26.62 -19.73
C PRO A 475 -15.26 -27.02 -20.43
N LYS A 476 -14.93 -26.25 -21.47
CA LYS A 476 -13.65 -26.28 -22.18
C LYS A 476 -12.49 -25.93 -21.24
N GLN A 477 -11.40 -26.67 -21.38
CA GLN A 477 -10.13 -26.49 -20.67
C GLN A 477 -9.59 -25.07 -20.87
N THR A 478 -9.37 -24.37 -19.76
CA THR A 478 -8.47 -23.22 -19.68
C THR A 478 -7.40 -23.54 -18.65
N GLU A 479 -6.14 -23.34 -19.03
CA GLU A 479 -4.95 -23.70 -18.26
C GLU A 479 -4.93 -22.96 -16.92
N HIS A 480 -5.23 -23.69 -15.85
CA HIS A 480 -5.07 -23.22 -14.48
C HIS A 480 -3.58 -23.15 -14.13
N LEU A 481 -3.07 -21.93 -13.92
CA LEU A 481 -1.87 -21.71 -13.12
C LEU A 481 -2.17 -22.09 -11.67
N SER A 482 -1.85 -23.34 -11.32
CA SER A 482 -1.93 -23.88 -9.96
C SER A 482 -0.89 -23.18 -9.07
N ASN A 483 -1.36 -22.36 -8.13
CA ASN A 483 -0.55 -21.87 -7.01
C ASN A 483 -0.65 -22.86 -5.84
N ARG A 484 0.46 -23.52 -5.55
CA ARG A 484 0.65 -24.48 -4.43
C ARG A 484 0.89 -23.78 -3.08
N SER A 485 0.01 -22.86 -2.70
CA SER A 485 0.03 -22.27 -1.34
C SER A 485 -1.27 -22.51 -0.57
N ALA A 486 -2.22 -23.25 -1.15
CA ALA A 486 -3.43 -23.72 -0.49
C ALA A 486 -3.20 -25.11 0.10
N ALA A 487 -2.44 -25.19 1.19
CA ALA A 487 -2.37 -26.38 2.06
C ALA A 487 -1.77 -25.97 3.41
N LEU A 488 -2.54 -25.20 4.18
CA LEU A 488 -2.42 -25.14 5.64
C LEU A 488 -3.85 -25.16 6.17
N GLU A 489 -4.36 -26.38 6.31
CA GLU A 489 -5.52 -26.66 7.15
C GLU A 489 -5.04 -26.47 8.60
N CYS A 490 -5.69 -25.58 9.34
CA CYS A 490 -5.51 -25.50 10.79
C CYS A 490 -6.39 -26.59 11.39
N GLU A 491 -5.77 -27.56 12.03
CA GLU A 491 -6.48 -28.49 12.91
C GLU A 491 -6.95 -27.70 14.15
N ASP A 492 -8.24 -27.83 14.43
CA ASP A 492 -8.90 -27.30 15.62
C ASP A 492 -8.54 -28.22 16.81
N ASP A 493 -7.77 -27.72 17.78
CA ASP A 493 -7.62 -28.39 19.07
C ASP A 493 -8.60 -27.76 20.07
N GLU A 494 -9.52 -28.60 20.55
CA GLU A 494 -10.52 -28.32 21.57
C GLU A 494 -9.89 -28.16 22.96
N ASP A 495 -10.45 -27.24 23.76
CA ASP A 495 -10.18 -27.06 25.18
C ASP A 495 -10.57 -28.31 26.00
N ASP A 496 -9.81 -28.68 27.04
CA ASP A 496 -10.30 -28.71 28.43
C ASP A 496 -9.28 -29.23 29.47
N GLU A 497 -9.08 -28.38 30.48
CA GLU A 497 -9.04 -28.60 31.94
C GLU A 497 -7.86 -29.25 32.73
N GLU A 498 -7.58 -28.55 33.85
CA GLU A 498 -6.99 -28.95 35.14
C GLU A 498 -5.46 -29.15 35.29
N ARG A 499 -4.80 -28.26 36.05
CA ARG A 499 -4.56 -28.39 37.51
C ARG A 499 -3.79 -27.19 38.10
N GLU A 500 -4.23 -26.79 39.28
CA GLU A 500 -3.56 -25.90 40.22
C GLU A 500 -2.28 -26.55 40.76
N ASP A 501 -1.24 -25.74 41.02
CA ASP A 501 -0.41 -25.83 42.23
C ASP A 501 0.39 -24.52 42.38
N GLU A 502 0.29 -23.93 43.56
CA GLU A 502 1.02 -22.76 44.04
C GLU A 502 2.47 -23.13 44.39
N GLU A 503 3.43 -22.24 44.14
CA GLU A 503 4.59 -22.04 45.02
C GLU A 503 5.34 -20.74 44.65
N ASP A 504 5.53 -19.88 45.65
CA ASP A 504 6.27 -18.62 45.65
C ASP A 504 7.79 -18.84 45.57
N GLU A 505 8.55 -17.94 44.92
CA GLU A 505 9.89 -17.52 45.37
C GLU A 505 10.39 -16.25 44.63
N ASP A 506 10.83 -15.26 45.42
CA ASP A 506 11.51 -14.02 45.03
C ASP A 506 12.99 -14.26 44.64
N PHE A 507 13.53 -13.58 43.61
CA PHE A 507 14.76 -12.75 43.68
C PHE A 507 15.20 -12.14 42.33
N ASP A 508 15.82 -10.96 42.43
CA ASP A 508 16.48 -10.15 41.39
C ASP A 508 17.74 -10.82 40.78
N ASP A 509 18.03 -10.57 39.49
CA ASP A 509 19.22 -9.85 38.96
C ASP A 509 19.53 -10.14 37.47
N ASP A 510 20.27 -9.19 36.89
CA ASP A 510 20.72 -9.00 35.50
C ASP A 510 21.39 -10.17 34.76
N ASP A 511 21.23 -10.22 33.42
CA ASP A 511 22.26 -10.45 32.36
C ASP A 511 21.54 -10.85 31.03
N ASP A 512 21.52 -10.02 29.99
CA ASP A 512 22.46 -9.90 28.85
C ASP A 512 22.56 -11.12 27.90
N TYR A 513 22.64 -10.78 26.60
CA TYR A 513 22.81 -11.59 25.38
C TYR A 513 21.59 -12.31 24.74
N GLY A 514 21.12 -11.69 23.64
CA GLY A 514 21.23 -12.31 22.31
C GLY A 514 20.03 -13.08 21.79
N GLU A 515 19.29 -12.47 20.86
CA GLU A 515 18.99 -13.01 19.52
C GLU A 515 17.98 -12.10 18.78
N GLU A 516 18.50 -11.14 18.00
CA GLU A 516 17.71 -10.38 17.02
C GLU A 516 17.47 -11.25 15.78
N LEU A 517 16.37 -12.02 15.78
CA LEU A 517 15.85 -12.67 14.58
C LEU A 517 15.21 -11.62 13.65
N GLN A 518 15.98 -11.20 12.64
CA GLN A 518 15.54 -10.31 11.58
C GLN A 518 14.61 -11.03 10.60
N TRP A 519 13.36 -10.59 10.57
CA TRP A 519 12.42 -10.82 9.48
C TRP A 519 12.86 -10.05 8.24
N LEU A 520 13.11 -10.75 7.12
CA LEU A 520 13.21 -10.14 5.79
C LEU A 520 11.80 -9.91 5.25
N GLU A 521 11.24 -8.74 5.59
CA GLU A 521 10.01 -8.20 5.00
C GLU A 521 10.23 -7.74 3.54
N GLU A 522 9.14 -7.81 2.79
CA GLU A 522 8.93 -7.17 1.50
C GLU A 522 9.47 -5.73 1.48
N VAL A 523 10.11 -5.34 0.38
CA VAL A 523 10.67 -4.00 0.20
C VAL A 523 9.56 -2.95 0.17
N HIS A 524 9.26 -2.38 1.33
CA HIS A 524 8.39 -1.22 1.47
C HIS A 524 9.07 0.02 0.85
N LEU A 525 8.47 0.57 -0.22
CA LEU A 525 8.93 1.81 -0.83
C LEU A 525 8.63 3.00 0.11
N VAL A 526 9.63 3.43 0.88
CA VAL A 526 9.60 4.68 1.62
C VAL A 526 9.67 5.84 0.63
N ARG A 527 8.61 6.66 0.58
CA ARG A 527 8.62 7.92 -0.18
C ARG A 527 9.55 8.93 0.50
N VAL A 528 10.79 9.05 0.00
CA VAL A 528 11.73 10.07 0.44
C VAL A 528 11.49 11.36 -0.36
N ARG A 529 10.97 12.40 0.29
CA ARG A 529 10.98 13.76 -0.27
C ARG A 529 12.33 14.40 0.01
N PHE A 530 13.09 14.67 -1.03
CA PHE A 530 14.27 15.53 -0.93
C PHE A 530 13.82 16.97 -0.72
N THR A 531 14.23 17.58 0.39
CA THR A 531 14.11 19.03 0.60
C THR A 531 15.52 19.59 0.68
N THR A 532 15.99 20.18 -0.41
CA THR A 532 17.26 20.90 -0.45
C THR A 532 17.10 22.21 0.33
N THR A 533 17.86 22.37 1.40
CA THR A 533 18.05 23.67 2.05
C THR A 533 19.52 24.02 1.90
N HIS A 534 19.82 25.03 1.10
CA HIS A 534 21.17 25.56 0.97
C HIS A 534 21.51 26.34 2.25
N ARG A 535 22.45 25.83 3.04
CA ARG A 535 23.26 26.66 3.94
C ARG A 535 24.71 26.51 3.50
N ILE A 536 25.27 27.60 3.01
CA ILE A 536 26.70 27.72 2.74
C ILE A 536 27.38 27.86 4.10
N THR A 537 28.03 26.80 4.56
CA THR A 537 29.07 26.89 5.58
C THR A 537 30.28 26.15 5.06
N CYS A 538 31.44 26.80 5.18
CA CYS A 538 32.71 26.46 4.58
C CYS A 538 33.11 25.00 4.83
N GLY A 539 33.51 24.30 3.76
CA GLY A 539 34.17 22.99 3.83
C GLY A 539 33.24 21.77 3.81
N ARG A 540 33.03 21.24 2.60
CA ARG A 540 32.32 19.99 2.22
C ARG A 540 30.77 20.06 2.15
N PRO A 541 30.15 19.70 1.00
CA PRO A 541 28.71 19.61 0.89
C PRO A 541 28.19 18.37 1.64
N LEU A 542 27.58 18.58 2.80
CA LEU A 542 26.84 17.55 3.54
C LEU A 542 25.38 17.52 3.06
N ILE A 543 25.00 16.46 2.35
CA ILE A 543 23.60 16.17 2.02
C ILE A 543 22.91 15.69 3.31
N ARG A 544 22.03 16.52 3.87
CA ARG A 544 21.20 16.16 5.04
C ARG A 544 19.87 15.58 4.58
N VAL A 545 19.69 14.28 4.77
CA VAL A 545 18.40 13.60 4.56
C VAL A 545 17.60 13.61 5.87
N ARG A 546 16.37 14.12 5.86
CA ARG A 546 15.46 14.09 7.01
C ARG A 546 14.71 12.76 7.08
N LYS A 547 14.58 12.22 8.29
CA LYS A 547 13.88 10.98 8.61
C LYS A 547 12.38 11.05 8.30
N PRO A 548 11.79 10.10 7.54
CA PRO A 548 10.39 9.74 7.69
C PRO A 548 10.23 8.94 8.99
N HIS A 549 9.25 9.32 9.81
CA HIS A 549 8.87 8.52 10.97
C HIS A 549 8.20 7.23 10.50
N ARG A 550 8.54 6.09 11.13
CA ARG A 550 7.76 4.85 11.04
C ARG A 550 6.31 5.17 11.42
N GLY A 551 5.47 5.25 10.41
CA GLY A 551 4.03 5.33 10.49
C GLY A 551 3.50 4.61 9.27
N LEU A 552 3.01 3.38 9.52
CA LEU A 552 2.17 2.53 8.67
C LEU A 552 2.36 2.68 7.14
N TRP A 553 2.98 1.66 6.55
CA TRP A 553 2.50 1.09 5.28
C TRP A 553 1.70 -0.15 5.63
#